data_AF-A0A8K0PRV2-F1
#
_entry.id   AF-A0A8K0PRV2-F1
#
_cell.length_a   1.000
_cell.length_b   1.000
_cell.length_c   1.000
_cell.angle_alpha   90.00
_cell.angle_beta   90.00
_cell.angle_gamma   90.00
#
_symmetry.space_group_name_H-M   'P 1'
#
loop_
_entity.id
_entity.type
_entity.pdbx_description
1 polymer ?
#
loop_
_entity_poly.entity_id
_entity_poly.type
_entity_poly.pdbx_seq_one_letter_code
_entity_poly.pdbx_strand_id
1 'polypeptide(L)'
;MMSAPGRGSALLRGSQRVCTQCARPAPRPRITTTTTAYPGTTTTAPRAAALPLASRRYYAVEAATSTTTTTPHSAPQPPSATQPPAASTSSTTNTTSSASAAPNQASTSTSPTPQPNTPLYRIKSALILSRPPLLTRDQHPFESAFYLYQKRLNDRLTAPFRRPFYFRQNTATDIDFRMKLRERHGVPAKDIGRYNSRGRMAWNDEVLVGSTTSDPQVVVEKLLADAEMRISEDGEPITAEERVPVERPMPRRSEADEKGDVKRLDRAMDRTLYLVVRKGEGEEGVWGFPAGMVMTEETLDETAARVLAESAGINMNTWLVGRVPVAHHVTPPQPELDIRGEKTFFIKGRIMAGQADLTGNTHGLTDFRWLTREELEELLPEKYFKSVRGMMDLR
;
A
#
# COMPACT_ATOMS: atom_id res chain seq x y z
N MET A 1 -67.80 5.13 -33.23
CA MET A 1 -68.96 4.28 -33.55
C MET A 1 -68.58 2.85 -33.17
N MET A 2 -69.02 2.38 -31.99
CA MET A 2 -70.14 1.43 -31.82
C MET A 2 -69.80 0.05 -32.41
N SER A 3 -69.94 -1.10 -31.75
CA SER A 3 -70.55 -1.45 -30.46
C SER A 3 -70.18 -2.92 -30.15
N ALA A 4 -70.09 -3.29 -28.87
CA ALA A 4 -70.26 -4.68 -28.43
C ALA A 4 -71.75 -5.08 -28.51
N PRO A 5 -72.09 -6.38 -28.44
CA PRO A 5 -72.46 -7.02 -27.16
C PRO A 5 -71.94 -8.49 -27.07
N GLY A 6 -71.98 -9.25 -25.98
CA GLY A 6 -72.58 -9.13 -24.66
C GLY A 6 -72.86 -10.53 -24.09
N ARG A 7 -72.21 -10.85 -22.96
CA ARG A 7 -72.64 -11.63 -21.77
C ARG A 7 -73.17 -13.07 -21.84
N GLY A 8 -72.54 -13.92 -21.01
CA GLY A 8 -73.17 -15.01 -20.25
C GLY A 8 -72.34 -15.32 -18.98
N SER A 9 -72.91 -15.11 -17.80
CA SER A 9 -72.34 -15.32 -16.45
C SER A 9 -72.93 -16.55 -15.77
N ALA A 10 -72.13 -17.25 -14.94
CA ALA A 10 -72.48 -17.97 -13.69
C ALA A 10 -71.29 -18.91 -13.34
N LEU A 11 -70.84 -19.18 -12.12
CA LEU A 11 -71.08 -18.72 -10.74
C LEU A 11 -70.01 -19.44 -9.87
N LEU A 12 -69.66 -18.84 -8.74
CA LEU A 12 -68.65 -19.28 -7.76
C LEU A 12 -68.94 -20.60 -7.04
N ARG A 13 -67.87 -21.29 -6.60
CA ARG A 13 -67.60 -21.93 -5.28
C ARG A 13 -66.43 -22.92 -5.48
N GLY A 14 -65.46 -23.15 -4.60
CA GLY A 14 -65.19 -22.72 -3.25
C GLY A 14 -63.83 -23.31 -2.83
N SER A 15 -63.16 -22.61 -1.93
CA SER A 15 -61.85 -22.92 -1.35
C SER A 15 -61.82 -24.26 -0.60
N GLN A 16 -60.80 -25.10 -0.86
CA GLN A 16 -60.23 -26.00 0.15
C GLN A 16 -58.70 -26.07 -0.02
N ARG A 17 -57.99 -25.44 0.93
CA ARG A 17 -56.57 -25.64 1.19
C ARG A 17 -56.40 -26.98 1.90
N VAL A 18 -55.62 -27.90 1.34
CA VAL A 18 -55.20 -29.11 2.04
C VAL A 18 -53.79 -28.87 2.61
N CYS A 19 -53.70 -28.87 3.94
CA CYS A 19 -52.46 -28.77 4.69
C CYS A 19 -51.73 -30.13 4.63
N THR A 20 -50.60 -30.21 3.91
CA THR A 20 -49.77 -31.42 3.79
C THR A 20 -48.75 -31.59 4.92
N GLN A 21 -48.88 -30.85 6.03
CA GLN A 21 -47.95 -30.86 7.17
C GLN A 21 -48.41 -31.67 8.39
N CYS A 22 -49.28 -32.66 8.21
CA CYS A 22 -49.65 -33.59 9.29
C CYS A 22 -49.52 -35.06 8.85
N ALA A 23 -48.33 -35.48 8.42
CA ALA A 23 -47.97 -36.88 8.27
C ALA A 23 -47.00 -37.27 9.40
N ARG A 24 -47.53 -37.89 10.46
CA ARG A 24 -46.73 -38.56 11.49
C ARG A 24 -46.09 -39.82 10.89
N PRO A 25 -44.78 -40.08 11.08
CA PRO A 25 -44.19 -41.34 10.67
C PRO A 25 -44.58 -42.47 11.63
N ALA A 26 -45.16 -43.55 11.09
CA ALA A 26 -45.43 -44.79 11.81
C ALA A 26 -44.12 -45.52 12.17
N PRO A 27 -44.06 -46.19 13.34
CA PRO A 27 -42.84 -46.86 13.81
C PRO A 27 -42.61 -48.16 13.02
N ARG A 28 -41.38 -48.36 12.51
CA ARG A 28 -40.95 -49.63 11.90
C ARG A 28 -40.38 -50.59 12.95
N PRO A 29 -40.61 -51.91 12.80
CA PRO A 29 -40.38 -52.92 13.83
C PRO A 29 -38.91 -53.27 14.06
N ARG A 30 -38.65 -53.66 15.30
CA ARG A 30 -37.38 -54.06 15.91
C ARG A 30 -36.89 -55.38 15.28
N ILE A 31 -35.71 -55.38 14.67
CA ILE A 31 -35.02 -56.61 14.26
C ILE A 31 -34.21 -57.10 15.47
N THR A 32 -34.67 -58.19 16.07
CA THR A 32 -33.94 -59.02 17.03
C THR A 32 -32.98 -59.93 16.27
N THR A 33 -31.67 -59.73 16.46
CA THR A 33 -30.67 -60.76 16.16
C THR A 33 -30.01 -61.19 17.45
N THR A 34 -30.29 -62.44 17.79
CA THR A 34 -29.77 -63.27 18.86
C THR A 34 -28.26 -63.49 18.65
N THR A 35 -27.43 -63.10 19.61
CA THR A 35 -26.02 -63.54 19.65
C THR A 35 -25.84 -64.50 20.82
N THR A 36 -25.61 -65.75 20.46
CA THR A 36 -25.28 -66.87 21.33
C THR A 36 -23.94 -66.61 22.03
N ALA A 37 -23.93 -66.71 23.37
CA ALA A 37 -22.74 -66.67 24.20
C ALA A 37 -22.22 -68.08 24.48
N TYR A 38 -20.91 -68.28 24.38
CA TYR A 38 -20.17 -69.35 25.07
C TYR A 38 -18.96 -68.72 25.80
N PRO A 39 -18.49 -69.33 26.91
CA PRO A 39 -17.81 -68.61 27.98
C PRO A 39 -16.29 -68.79 27.99
N GLY A 40 -15.63 -67.86 28.67
CA GLY A 40 -14.40 -68.11 29.42
C GLY A 40 -13.10 -67.70 28.75
N THR A 41 -12.51 -66.60 29.23
CA THR A 41 -11.23 -66.65 29.96
C THR A 41 -10.91 -65.26 30.53
N THR A 42 -10.78 -65.24 31.84
CA THR A 42 -10.30 -64.15 32.69
C THR A 42 -8.79 -63.95 32.51
N THR A 43 -8.36 -62.75 32.16
CA THR A 43 -7.00 -62.28 32.49
C THR A 43 -7.03 -60.80 32.90
N THR A 44 -6.45 -60.61 34.08
CA THR A 44 -6.39 -59.44 34.95
C THR A 44 -5.68 -58.25 34.31
N ALA A 45 -6.26 -57.05 34.45
CA ALA A 45 -5.65 -55.77 34.09
C ALA A 45 -4.60 -55.31 35.13
N PRO A 46 -3.52 -54.63 34.72
CA PRO A 46 -2.84 -53.68 35.60
C PRO A 46 -3.43 -52.27 35.39
N ARG A 47 -3.76 -51.66 36.53
CA ARG A 47 -4.34 -50.34 36.71
C ARG A 47 -3.34 -49.24 36.31
N ALA A 48 -3.51 -48.66 35.13
CA ALA A 48 -2.75 -47.48 34.70
C ALA A 48 -3.33 -46.21 35.35
N ALA A 49 -2.45 -45.40 35.93
CA ALA A 49 -2.78 -44.14 36.59
C ALA A 49 -3.41 -43.15 35.58
N ALA A 50 -4.55 -42.56 35.95
CA ALA A 50 -5.19 -41.50 35.21
C ALA A 50 -4.37 -40.20 35.34
N LEU A 51 -3.71 -39.79 34.26
CA LEU A 51 -3.17 -38.44 34.11
C LEU A 51 -4.29 -37.50 33.60
N PRO A 52 -4.36 -36.25 34.08
CA PRO A 52 -5.41 -35.33 33.69
C PRO A 52 -5.33 -34.97 32.20
N LEU A 53 -6.47 -35.06 31.51
CA LEU A 53 -6.66 -34.59 30.13
C LEU A 53 -6.47 -33.07 30.07
N ALA A 54 -5.23 -32.62 29.87
CA ALA A 54 -4.96 -31.29 29.36
C ALA A 54 -5.50 -31.23 27.93
N SER A 55 -6.48 -30.37 27.70
CA SER A 55 -7.08 -30.09 26.40
C SER A 55 -6.03 -29.55 25.42
N ARG A 56 -5.32 -30.43 24.74
CA ARG A 56 -4.50 -30.06 23.58
C ARG A 56 -5.41 -29.84 22.39
N ARG A 57 -5.54 -28.59 21.95
CA ARG A 57 -6.12 -28.24 20.64
C ARG A 57 -5.22 -28.84 19.55
N TYR A 58 -5.77 -29.73 18.74
CA TYR A 58 -5.08 -30.27 17.58
C TYR A 58 -5.27 -29.31 16.41
N TYR A 59 -4.21 -28.59 16.03
CA TYR A 59 -4.12 -27.86 14.78
C TYR A 59 -3.63 -28.80 13.67
N ALA A 60 -4.01 -28.52 12.42
CA ALA A 60 -3.48 -29.26 11.28
C ALA A 60 -2.11 -28.68 10.92
N VAL A 61 -1.08 -29.54 10.90
CA VAL A 61 0.29 -29.18 10.55
C VAL A 61 0.69 -29.99 9.32
N GLU A 62 1.24 -29.32 8.30
CA GLU A 62 2.21 -29.93 7.39
C GLU A 62 3.60 -29.75 8.03
N ALA A 63 4.38 -30.84 8.04
CA ALA A 63 5.64 -30.91 8.78
C ALA A 63 6.71 -30.01 8.16
N ALA A 64 7.22 -29.06 8.94
CA ALA A 64 8.46 -28.33 8.66
C ALA A 64 9.51 -28.70 9.71
N THR A 65 10.67 -29.15 9.26
CA THR A 65 11.88 -29.34 10.07
C THR A 65 12.48 -27.99 10.45
N SER A 66 12.63 -27.71 11.75
CA SER A 66 13.31 -26.52 12.26
C SER A 66 14.42 -26.88 13.24
N THR A 67 15.63 -26.41 12.95
CA THR A 67 16.76 -26.31 13.88
C THR A 67 16.65 -24.99 14.64
N THR A 68 16.65 -25.07 15.97
CA THR A 68 16.57 -23.95 16.92
C THR A 68 17.95 -23.42 17.30
N THR A 69 18.13 -22.10 17.26
CA THR A 69 19.12 -21.38 18.08
C THR A 69 18.43 -20.18 18.73
N THR A 70 18.50 -20.12 20.06
CA THR A 70 17.75 -19.21 20.93
C THR A 70 18.67 -18.11 21.46
N THR A 71 18.25 -16.85 21.39
CA THR A 71 18.71 -15.77 22.31
C THR A 71 17.54 -14.84 22.65
N PRO A 72 17.42 -14.35 23.91
CA PRO A 72 16.29 -13.51 24.31
C PRO A 72 16.65 -12.02 24.25
N HIS A 73 15.80 -11.20 23.62
CA HIS A 73 15.83 -9.76 23.79
C HIS A 73 14.50 -9.25 24.37
N SER A 74 14.64 -8.45 25.42
CA SER A 74 13.59 -7.88 26.25
C SER A 74 13.01 -6.63 25.59
N ALA A 75 11.69 -6.51 25.53
CA ALA A 75 10.99 -5.34 24.99
C ALA A 75 10.57 -4.37 26.12
N PRO A 76 10.78 -3.04 25.97
CA PRO A 76 10.26 -2.05 26.92
C PRO A 76 8.85 -1.56 26.56
N GLN A 77 8.06 -1.24 27.61
CA GLN A 77 6.69 -0.69 27.53
C GLN A 77 6.65 0.79 27.11
N PRO A 78 5.51 1.29 26.57
CA PRO A 78 5.35 2.71 26.18
C PRO A 78 4.83 3.59 27.34
N PRO A 79 5.16 4.90 27.38
CA PRO A 79 4.63 5.83 28.37
C PRO A 79 3.30 6.50 27.96
N SER A 80 2.52 6.81 28.99
CA SER A 80 1.18 7.42 28.97
C SER A 80 1.12 8.86 28.46
N ALA A 81 0.00 9.18 27.80
CA ALA A 81 -0.32 10.49 27.23
C ALA A 81 -0.61 11.56 28.30
N THR A 82 -0.10 12.78 28.10
CA THR A 82 -0.49 14.00 28.84
C THR A 82 -1.02 15.03 27.85
N GLN A 83 -2.22 15.58 28.13
CA GLN A 83 -2.89 16.60 27.32
C GLN A 83 -2.28 18.01 27.54
N PRO A 84 -2.35 18.92 26.55
CA PRO A 84 -2.03 20.34 26.74
C PRO A 84 -3.28 21.18 27.07
N PRO A 85 -3.18 22.27 27.86
CA PRO A 85 -4.27 23.24 28.00
C PRO A 85 -4.21 24.38 26.96
N ALA A 86 -5.35 25.04 26.86
CA ALA A 86 -5.85 25.86 25.76
C ALA A 86 -5.23 27.27 25.60
N ALA A 87 -5.37 27.79 24.38
CA ALA A 87 -5.05 29.14 23.95
C ALA A 87 -6.06 30.19 24.47
N SER A 88 -5.56 31.40 24.76
CA SER A 88 -6.38 32.59 24.97
C SER A 88 -5.95 33.70 23.99
N THR A 89 -6.88 34.05 23.11
CA THR A 89 -6.85 35.19 22.19
C THR A 89 -7.21 36.48 22.94
N SER A 90 -6.45 37.56 22.76
CA SER A 90 -6.87 38.90 23.17
C SER A 90 -6.75 39.87 22.00
N SER A 91 -7.90 40.24 21.46
CA SER A 91 -8.11 41.36 20.55
C SER A 91 -8.28 42.66 21.33
N THR A 92 -7.47 43.67 21.05
CA THR A 92 -7.73 45.04 21.51
C THR A 92 -7.62 45.99 20.31
N THR A 93 -8.79 46.36 19.80
CA THR A 93 -9.02 47.57 19.02
C THR A 93 -8.74 48.79 19.90
N ASN A 94 -8.03 49.79 19.38
CA ASN A 94 -8.18 51.14 19.91
C ASN A 94 -8.15 52.19 18.81
N THR A 95 -9.20 52.98 18.89
CA THR A 95 -9.69 54.01 18.01
C THR A 95 -8.88 55.29 18.13
N THR A 96 -8.76 55.93 16.98
CA THR A 96 -8.44 57.32 16.69
C THR A 96 -8.88 58.33 17.77
N SER A 97 -7.95 59.20 18.17
CA SER A 97 -8.29 60.53 18.67
C SER A 97 -7.25 61.55 18.20
N SER A 98 -7.78 62.57 17.56
CA SER A 98 -7.14 63.75 16.97
C SER A 98 -7.02 64.87 18.01
N ALA A 99 -5.87 65.54 18.09
CA ALA A 99 -5.76 66.89 18.64
C ALA A 99 -4.55 67.64 18.06
N SER A 100 -4.75 68.93 17.86
CA SER A 100 -4.05 69.83 16.92
C SER A 100 -2.75 70.46 17.43
N ALA A 101 -1.87 70.67 16.44
CA ALA A 101 -0.86 71.71 16.19
C ALA A 101 -0.50 72.79 17.24
N ALA A 102 0.83 73.01 17.37
CA ALA A 102 1.48 74.33 17.36
C ALA A 102 2.94 74.20 16.86
N PRO A 103 3.54 75.27 16.29
CA PRO A 103 4.61 75.18 15.29
C PRO A 103 6.01 75.48 15.86
N ASN A 104 7.08 74.96 15.25
CA ASN A 104 8.17 75.82 14.74
C ASN A 104 9.36 75.08 14.13
N GLN A 105 9.94 75.80 13.16
CA GLN A 105 11.33 75.84 12.71
C GLN A 105 11.80 74.80 11.70
N ALA A 106 11.87 75.30 10.47
CA ALA A 106 12.71 74.82 9.40
C ALA A 106 14.18 74.79 9.85
N SER A 107 14.78 73.61 9.78
CA SER A 107 16.22 73.45 9.57
C SER A 107 16.38 72.64 8.29
N THR A 108 16.87 73.32 7.25
CA THR A 108 17.40 72.72 6.03
C THR A 108 18.60 71.85 6.39
N SER A 109 18.39 70.55 6.53
CA SER A 109 19.46 69.57 6.47
C SER A 109 19.46 68.92 5.09
N THR A 110 20.53 69.17 4.36
CA THR A 110 20.86 68.55 3.08
C THR A 110 20.89 67.03 3.29
N SER A 111 19.85 66.33 2.84
CA SER A 111 19.83 64.87 2.84
C SER A 111 20.85 64.35 1.82
N PRO A 112 21.79 63.47 2.19
CA PRO A 112 22.62 62.78 1.21
C PRO A 112 21.72 61.91 0.33
N THR A 113 22.04 61.90 -0.96
CA THR A 113 21.45 61.08 -2.03
C THR A 113 21.05 59.68 -1.54
N PRO A 114 19.81 59.21 -1.77
CA PRO A 114 19.42 57.86 -1.36
C PRO A 114 20.23 56.85 -2.17
N GLN A 115 21.13 56.14 -1.50
CA GLN A 115 21.75 54.95 -2.07
C GLN A 115 20.66 53.92 -2.37
N PRO A 116 20.75 53.17 -3.48
CA PRO A 116 19.76 52.14 -3.78
C PRO A 116 19.76 51.10 -2.65
N ASN A 117 18.66 51.02 -1.90
CA ASN A 117 18.43 50.00 -0.86
C ASN A 117 18.46 48.63 -1.53
N THR A 118 19.64 48.01 -1.61
CA THR A 118 19.74 46.68 -2.17
C THR A 118 19.06 45.68 -1.23
N PRO A 119 18.21 44.78 -1.75
CA PRO A 119 17.47 43.86 -0.90
C PRO A 119 18.43 42.90 -0.20
N LEU A 120 18.26 42.75 1.12
CA LEU A 120 19.08 41.89 1.99
C LEU A 120 19.02 40.40 1.59
N TYR A 121 17.92 39.98 0.96
CA TYR A 121 17.70 38.60 0.55
C TYR A 121 17.49 38.49 -0.96
N ARG A 122 18.12 37.48 -1.56
CA ARG A 122 17.82 37.01 -2.92
C ARG A 122 16.74 35.94 -2.84
N ILE A 123 15.71 36.07 -3.66
CA ILE A 123 14.63 35.09 -3.76
C ILE A 123 15.00 34.06 -4.83
N LYS A 124 14.93 32.78 -4.46
CA LYS A 124 15.14 31.65 -5.35
C LYS A 124 13.88 30.79 -5.41
N SER A 125 13.62 30.22 -6.57
CA SER A 125 12.65 29.15 -6.74
C SER A 125 13.40 27.86 -7.07
N ALA A 126 13.01 26.79 -6.39
CA ALA A 126 13.58 25.47 -6.55
C ALA A 126 12.48 24.44 -6.83
N LEU A 127 12.81 23.38 -7.55
CA LEU A 127 11.88 22.32 -7.88
C LEU A 127 12.27 21.01 -7.19
N ILE A 128 11.37 20.50 -6.35
CA ILE A 128 11.46 19.12 -5.85
C ILE A 128 10.72 18.23 -6.84
N LEU A 129 11.45 17.70 -7.82
CA LEU A 129 10.90 16.76 -8.80
C LEU A 129 10.90 15.35 -8.21
N SER A 130 9.73 14.73 -8.18
CA SER A 130 9.52 13.42 -7.56
C SER A 130 8.98 12.40 -8.56
N ARG A 131 9.48 11.16 -8.50
CA ARG A 131 8.90 9.99 -9.15
C ARG A 131 8.09 9.21 -8.11
N PRO A 132 6.75 9.13 -8.23
CA PRO A 132 5.92 8.36 -7.31
C PRO A 132 6.23 6.85 -7.33
N PRO A 133 5.93 6.10 -6.25
CA PRO A 133 5.99 4.64 -6.27
C PRO A 133 5.14 4.07 -7.40
N LEU A 134 5.74 3.19 -8.20
CA LEU A 134 5.08 2.44 -9.28
C LEU A 134 4.49 1.11 -8.78
N LEU A 135 5.03 0.58 -7.69
CA LEU A 135 4.57 -0.66 -7.06
C LEU A 135 3.91 -0.37 -5.71
N THR A 136 2.99 -1.25 -5.31
CA THR A 136 2.49 -1.28 -3.93
C THR A 136 3.62 -1.61 -2.98
N ARG A 137 3.59 -1.08 -1.76
CA ARG A 137 4.57 -1.44 -0.71
C ARG A 137 4.52 -2.93 -0.38
N ASP A 138 5.62 -3.44 0.17
CA ASP A 138 5.64 -4.77 0.75
C ASP A 138 4.71 -4.84 1.97
N GLN A 139 4.07 -6.01 2.12
CA GLN A 139 3.17 -6.27 3.24
C GLN A 139 4.01 -6.58 4.48
N HIS A 140 3.63 -5.99 5.61
CA HIS A 140 4.24 -6.37 6.89
C HIS A 140 3.81 -7.80 7.24
N PRO A 141 4.64 -8.63 7.92
CA PRO A 141 4.27 -10.00 8.28
C PRO A 141 2.96 -10.13 9.07
N PHE A 142 2.63 -9.11 9.88
CA PHE A 142 1.34 -9.04 10.56
C PHE A 142 0.17 -8.84 9.59
N GLU A 143 0.36 -8.02 8.55
CA GLU A 143 -0.70 -7.73 7.57
C GLU A 143 -1.00 -8.95 6.71
N SER A 144 0.02 -9.69 6.27
CA SER A 144 -0.19 -10.93 5.50
C SER A 144 -0.96 -11.97 6.32
N ALA A 145 -0.58 -12.16 7.59
CA ALA A 145 -1.30 -13.03 8.52
C ALA A 145 -2.74 -12.56 8.77
N PHE A 146 -2.94 -11.26 8.97
CA PHE A 146 -4.25 -10.66 9.16
C PHE A 146 -5.15 -10.83 7.93
N TYR A 147 -4.63 -10.64 6.72
CA TYR A 147 -5.39 -10.85 5.50
C TYR A 147 -5.80 -12.31 5.33
N LEU A 148 -4.92 -13.27 5.61
CA LEU A 148 -5.28 -14.69 5.59
C LEU A 148 -6.41 -15.00 6.60
N TYR A 149 -6.28 -14.48 7.82
CA TYR A 149 -7.29 -14.63 8.86
C TYR A 149 -8.66 -14.08 8.40
N GLN A 150 -8.69 -12.87 7.86
CA GLN A 150 -9.92 -12.26 7.34
C GLN A 150 -10.51 -13.03 6.16
N LYS A 151 -9.68 -13.59 5.27
CA LYS A 151 -10.15 -14.42 4.16
C LYS A 151 -10.84 -15.70 4.64
N ARG A 152 -10.33 -16.35 5.68
CA ARG A 152 -10.96 -17.54 6.28
C ARG A 152 -12.26 -17.19 7.00
N LEU A 153 -12.31 -16.05 7.70
CA LEU A 153 -13.56 -15.54 8.25
C LEU A 153 -14.59 -15.26 7.14
N ASN A 154 -14.15 -14.67 6.04
CA ASN A 154 -14.99 -14.41 4.89
C ASN A 154 -15.55 -15.71 4.27
N ASP A 155 -14.75 -16.78 4.18
CA ASP A 155 -15.20 -18.10 3.72
C ASP A 155 -16.34 -18.67 4.60
N ARG A 156 -16.35 -18.36 5.91
CA ARG A 156 -17.41 -18.77 6.83
C ARG A 156 -18.72 -18.02 6.63
N LEU A 157 -18.64 -16.75 6.27
CA LEU A 157 -19.79 -15.84 6.23
C LEU A 157 -20.41 -15.71 4.85
N THR A 158 -19.62 -15.91 3.81
CA THR A 158 -20.08 -15.75 2.43
C THR A 158 -20.92 -16.93 1.94
N ALA A 159 -21.77 -16.66 0.95
CA ALA A 159 -22.52 -17.71 0.28
C ALA A 159 -21.57 -18.68 -0.45
N PRO A 160 -21.88 -19.98 -0.50
CA PRO A 160 -21.02 -20.96 -1.14
C PRO A 160 -20.88 -20.68 -2.65
N PHE A 161 -19.69 -20.95 -3.19
CA PHE A 161 -19.41 -20.81 -4.61
C PHE A 161 -20.30 -21.73 -5.47
N ARG A 162 -21.12 -21.14 -6.35
CA ARG A 162 -22.03 -21.87 -7.23
C ARG A 162 -21.37 -22.22 -8.56
N ARG A 163 -20.62 -23.33 -8.60
CA ARG A 163 -19.94 -23.80 -9.83
C ARG A 163 -20.82 -23.80 -11.09
N PRO A 164 -22.07 -24.35 -11.10
CA PRO A 164 -22.89 -24.39 -12.32
C PRO A 164 -23.28 -23.02 -12.88
N PHE A 165 -23.13 -21.94 -12.11
CA PHE A 165 -23.37 -20.58 -12.58
C PHE A 165 -22.26 -20.08 -13.51
N TYR A 166 -21.01 -20.48 -13.25
CA TYR A 166 -19.83 -20.05 -14.01
C TYR A 166 -19.42 -21.09 -15.06
N PHE A 167 -19.56 -22.37 -14.74
CA PHE A 167 -19.13 -23.49 -15.59
C PHE A 167 -20.34 -24.33 -15.97
N ARG A 168 -20.59 -24.44 -17.27
CA ARG A 168 -21.61 -25.37 -17.79
C ARG A 168 -21.14 -26.80 -17.57
N GLN A 169 -22.07 -27.71 -17.30
CA GLN A 169 -21.71 -29.10 -17.02
C GLN A 169 -21.06 -29.75 -18.26
N ASN A 170 -20.05 -30.60 -18.02
CA ASN A 170 -19.36 -31.39 -19.05
C ASN A 170 -18.61 -30.56 -20.11
N THR A 171 -18.22 -29.33 -19.81
CA THR A 171 -17.24 -28.58 -20.63
C THR A 171 -15.83 -28.85 -20.16
N ALA A 172 -14.82 -28.69 -21.04
CA ALA A 172 -13.40 -28.83 -20.67
C ALA A 172 -13.04 -28.01 -19.43
N THR A 173 -13.53 -26.76 -19.35
CA THR A 173 -13.37 -25.85 -18.20
C THR A 173 -13.99 -26.37 -16.91
N ASP A 174 -15.13 -27.08 -16.98
CA ASP A 174 -15.78 -27.66 -15.81
C ASP A 174 -15.05 -28.91 -15.31
N ILE A 175 -14.58 -29.74 -16.23
CA ILE A 175 -13.77 -30.92 -15.90
C ILE A 175 -12.45 -30.45 -15.24
N ASP A 176 -11.83 -29.39 -15.78
CA ASP A 176 -10.55 -28.84 -15.28
C ASP A 176 -10.72 -28.27 -13.88
N PHE A 177 -11.76 -27.46 -13.70
CA PHE A 177 -12.11 -26.92 -12.39
C PHE A 177 -12.38 -28.03 -11.36
N ARG A 178 -13.12 -29.08 -11.72
CA ARG A 178 -13.41 -30.20 -10.80
C ARG A 178 -12.14 -30.96 -10.41
N MET A 179 -11.24 -31.17 -11.35
CA MET A 179 -9.96 -31.83 -11.10
C MET A 179 -9.12 -31.01 -10.11
N LYS A 180 -8.90 -29.72 -10.40
CA LYS A 180 -8.17 -28.79 -9.52
C LYS A 180 -8.82 -28.61 -8.14
N LEU A 181 -10.15 -28.58 -8.10
CA LEU A 181 -10.91 -28.48 -6.84
C LEU A 181 -10.71 -29.73 -5.97
N ARG A 182 -10.59 -30.92 -6.57
CA ARG A 182 -10.33 -32.17 -5.84
C ARG A 182 -8.96 -32.13 -5.17
N GLU A 183 -7.95 -31.64 -5.87
CA GLU A 183 -6.60 -31.44 -5.30
C GLU A 183 -6.60 -30.43 -4.16
N ARG A 184 -7.43 -29.38 -4.26
CA ARG A 184 -7.67 -28.41 -3.17
C ARG A 184 -8.63 -28.90 -2.10
N HIS A 185 -8.95 -30.20 -2.07
CA HIS A 185 -9.86 -30.82 -1.09
C HIS A 185 -11.25 -30.16 -1.00
N GLY A 186 -11.78 -29.66 -2.11
CA GLY A 186 -13.10 -29.04 -2.16
C GLY A 186 -13.13 -27.55 -1.86
N VAL A 187 -11.98 -26.91 -1.59
CA VAL A 187 -11.89 -25.47 -1.30
C VAL A 187 -11.84 -24.67 -2.61
N PRO A 188 -12.84 -23.82 -2.92
CA PRO A 188 -12.88 -23.07 -4.19
C PRO A 188 -11.85 -21.93 -4.28
N ALA A 189 -11.44 -21.38 -3.13
CA ALA A 189 -10.35 -20.41 -3.02
C ALA A 189 -8.98 -21.09 -3.18
N LYS A 190 -7.95 -20.32 -3.56
CA LYS A 190 -6.60 -20.82 -3.87
C LYS A 190 -5.55 -20.34 -2.85
N ASP A 191 -5.90 -19.33 -2.07
CA ASP A 191 -5.02 -18.50 -1.26
C ASP A 191 -5.28 -18.61 0.26
N ILE A 192 -6.20 -19.49 0.67
CA ILE A 192 -6.53 -19.72 2.10
C ILE A 192 -6.00 -21.05 2.66
N GLY A 193 -5.31 -21.82 1.82
CA GLY A 193 -4.90 -23.20 2.11
C GLY A 193 -6.10 -24.14 2.24
N ARG A 194 -5.91 -25.24 2.99
CA ARG A 194 -6.96 -26.22 3.23
C ARG A 194 -7.80 -25.82 4.45
N TYR A 195 -8.91 -25.12 4.21
CA TYR A 195 -9.86 -24.76 5.23
C TYR A 195 -11.29 -25.07 4.78
N ASN A 196 -12.11 -25.65 5.66
CA ASN A 196 -13.52 -25.89 5.41
C ASN A 196 -14.34 -25.09 6.41
N SER A 197 -15.09 -24.10 5.92
CA SER A 197 -15.98 -23.24 6.71
C SER A 197 -17.12 -23.97 7.40
N ARG A 198 -17.45 -25.19 6.97
CA ARG A 198 -18.58 -25.96 7.50
C ARG A 198 -18.12 -27.31 8.07
N GLY A 199 -18.89 -27.81 9.03
CA GLY A 199 -18.66 -29.12 9.66
C GLY A 199 -17.91 -29.04 10.98
N ARG A 200 -17.55 -30.21 11.53
CA ARG A 200 -16.98 -30.34 12.88
C ARG A 200 -15.64 -29.60 13.07
N MET A 201 -14.85 -29.45 12.01
CA MET A 201 -13.52 -28.82 12.06
C MET A 201 -13.51 -27.36 11.62
N ALA A 202 -14.68 -26.73 11.44
CA ALA A 202 -14.77 -25.33 11.02
C ALA A 202 -14.17 -24.33 12.03
N TRP A 203 -14.07 -24.73 13.30
CA TRP A 203 -13.44 -23.93 14.37
C TRP A 203 -11.92 -23.78 14.20
N ASN A 204 -11.29 -24.61 13.36
CA ASN A 204 -9.84 -24.61 13.15
C ASN A 204 -9.46 -23.71 11.96
N ASP A 205 -9.88 -22.45 12.02
CA ASP A 205 -9.63 -21.42 11.00
C ASP A 205 -8.33 -20.65 11.24
N GLU A 206 -7.85 -20.58 12.47
CA GLU A 206 -6.56 -19.97 12.78
C GLU A 206 -5.38 -20.86 12.35
N VAL A 207 -4.28 -20.20 11.98
CA VAL A 207 -3.05 -20.85 11.52
C VAL A 207 -1.97 -20.67 12.58
N LEU A 208 -1.14 -21.70 12.77
CA LEU A 208 -0.02 -21.63 13.69
C LEU A 208 1.07 -20.67 13.20
N VAL A 209 1.82 -20.12 14.16
CA VAL A 209 3.00 -19.30 13.89
C VAL A 209 4.02 -20.10 13.07
N GLY A 210 4.63 -19.46 12.08
CA GLY A 210 5.60 -20.09 11.18
C GLY A 210 4.98 -20.81 9.98
N SER A 211 3.67 -20.69 9.76
CA SER A 211 3.07 -21.16 8.52
C SER A 211 3.40 -20.24 7.35
N THR A 212 3.71 -20.86 6.21
CA THR A 212 3.97 -20.18 4.94
C THR A 212 2.71 -19.87 4.14
N THR A 213 1.53 -20.30 4.59
CA THR A 213 0.27 -20.18 3.82
C THR A 213 -0.14 -18.72 3.61
N SER A 214 0.21 -17.82 4.53
CA SER A 214 -0.08 -16.39 4.42
C SER A 214 0.89 -15.64 3.50
N ASP A 215 2.01 -16.26 3.13
CA ASP A 215 3.07 -15.55 2.43
C ASP A 215 2.64 -15.19 1.00
N PRO A 216 2.80 -13.92 0.56
CA PRO A 216 2.40 -13.50 -0.78
C PRO A 216 3.03 -14.33 -1.90
N GLN A 217 4.26 -14.80 -1.73
CA GLN A 217 4.97 -15.64 -2.71
C GLN A 217 4.26 -16.99 -2.91
N VAL A 218 3.92 -17.68 -1.82
CA VAL A 218 3.19 -18.95 -1.87
C VAL A 218 1.81 -18.77 -2.49
N VAL A 219 1.13 -17.66 -2.18
CA VAL A 219 -0.16 -17.34 -2.80
C VAL A 219 -0.03 -17.18 -4.32
N VAL A 220 0.97 -16.44 -4.80
CA VAL A 220 1.23 -16.27 -6.24
C VAL A 220 1.53 -17.62 -6.89
N GLU A 221 2.35 -18.47 -6.28
CA GLU A 221 2.64 -19.80 -6.80
C GLU A 221 1.40 -20.68 -6.93
N LYS A 222 0.52 -20.69 -5.92
CA LYS A 222 -0.75 -21.43 -5.97
C LYS A 222 -1.70 -20.91 -7.04
N LEU A 223 -1.74 -19.59 -7.25
CA LEU A 223 -2.56 -18.97 -8.28
C LEU A 223 -2.04 -19.29 -9.69
N LEU A 224 -0.74 -19.25 -9.90
CA LEU A 224 -0.11 -19.62 -11.18
C LEU A 224 -0.31 -21.12 -11.49
N ALA A 225 -0.16 -21.98 -10.49
CA ALA A 225 -0.40 -23.42 -10.65
C ALA A 225 -1.87 -23.77 -10.93
N ASP A 226 -2.84 -22.98 -10.46
CA ASP A 226 -4.27 -23.17 -10.80
C ASP A 226 -4.60 -22.58 -12.18
N ALA A 227 -3.81 -21.63 -12.68
CA ALA A 227 -4.01 -20.99 -13.99
C ALA A 227 -3.55 -21.85 -15.18
N GLU A 228 -2.65 -22.83 -14.96
CA GLU A 228 -2.23 -23.76 -16.01
C GLU A 228 -3.42 -24.58 -16.54
N MET A 229 -3.57 -24.72 -17.86
CA MET A 229 -4.62 -25.59 -18.41
C MET A 229 -4.20 -27.05 -18.22
N ARG A 230 -5.07 -27.87 -17.63
CA ARG A 230 -4.76 -29.29 -17.39
C ARG A 230 -5.61 -30.25 -18.19
N ILE A 231 -6.54 -29.73 -18.98
CA ILE A 231 -7.44 -30.51 -19.80
C ILE A 231 -7.34 -30.02 -21.24
N SER A 232 -7.16 -30.96 -22.16
CA SER A 232 -7.11 -30.68 -23.59
C SER A 232 -8.50 -30.28 -24.10
N GLU A 233 -8.54 -29.80 -25.35
CA GLU A 233 -9.81 -29.50 -26.01
C GLU A 233 -10.75 -30.72 -26.07
N ASP A 234 -10.16 -31.93 -26.20
CA ASP A 234 -10.88 -33.20 -26.27
C ASP A 234 -11.39 -33.70 -24.90
N GLY A 235 -11.11 -32.97 -23.81
CA GLY A 235 -11.57 -33.32 -22.46
C GLY A 235 -10.69 -34.34 -21.74
N GLU A 236 -9.53 -34.67 -22.28
CA GLU A 236 -8.56 -35.57 -21.67
C GLU A 236 -7.55 -34.79 -20.80
N PRO A 237 -7.04 -35.41 -19.71
CA PRO A 237 -6.04 -34.76 -18.86
C PRO A 237 -4.70 -34.65 -19.60
N ILE A 238 -4.14 -33.44 -19.62
CA ILE A 238 -2.82 -33.17 -20.19
C ILE A 238 -1.75 -33.74 -19.24
N THR A 239 -0.78 -34.45 -19.82
CA THR A 239 0.37 -34.99 -19.09
C THR A 239 1.19 -33.86 -18.46
N ALA A 240 1.91 -34.12 -17.37
CA ALA A 240 2.62 -33.05 -16.65
C ALA A 240 3.74 -32.39 -17.49
N GLU A 241 4.31 -33.13 -18.45
CA GLU A 241 5.40 -32.66 -19.32
C GLU A 241 4.90 -31.76 -20.45
N GLU A 242 3.65 -31.97 -20.90
CA GLU A 242 3.03 -31.18 -21.98
C GLU A 242 2.30 -29.93 -21.45
N ARG A 243 2.24 -29.74 -20.13
CA ARG A 243 1.63 -28.54 -19.54
C ARG A 243 2.49 -27.32 -19.81
N VAL A 244 1.93 -26.38 -20.56
CA VAL A 244 2.55 -25.07 -20.76
C VAL A 244 2.38 -24.25 -19.48
N PRO A 245 3.48 -23.86 -18.80
CA PRO A 245 3.39 -23.02 -17.61
C PRO A 245 2.94 -21.60 -17.98
N VAL A 246 2.21 -20.97 -17.07
CA VAL A 246 1.78 -19.57 -17.22
C VAL A 246 2.96 -18.65 -16.98
N GLU A 247 3.04 -17.57 -17.76
CA GLU A 247 4.05 -16.52 -17.58
C GLU A 247 4.01 -15.95 -16.16
N ARG A 248 5.18 -15.89 -15.52
CA ARG A 248 5.30 -15.37 -14.16
C ARG A 248 5.33 -13.84 -14.17
N PRO A 249 4.77 -13.17 -13.15
CA PRO A 249 4.97 -11.74 -12.98
C PRO A 249 6.46 -11.39 -12.89
N MET A 250 6.82 -10.23 -13.44
CA MET A 250 8.18 -9.69 -13.34
C MET A 250 8.60 -9.49 -11.87
N PRO A 251 9.89 -9.65 -11.55
CA PRO A 251 10.40 -9.42 -10.21
C PRO A 251 10.17 -7.96 -9.79
N ARG A 252 9.96 -7.75 -8.48
CA ARG A 252 9.75 -6.41 -7.90
C ARG A 252 11.03 -5.58 -7.85
N ARG A 253 12.19 -6.24 -7.74
CA ARG A 253 13.52 -5.62 -7.80
C ARG A 253 14.01 -5.65 -9.24
N SER A 254 14.43 -4.50 -9.74
CA SER A 254 14.97 -4.38 -11.09
C SER A 254 16.48 -4.64 -11.12
N GLU A 255 17.06 -4.72 -12.33
CA GLU A 255 18.52 -4.77 -12.46
C GLU A 255 19.22 -3.53 -11.87
N ALA A 256 18.54 -2.38 -11.88
CA ALA A 256 19.06 -1.15 -11.28
C ALA A 256 19.11 -1.22 -9.75
N ASP A 257 18.20 -1.98 -9.12
CA ASP A 257 18.24 -2.28 -7.68
C ASP A 257 19.36 -3.24 -7.30
N GLU A 258 19.73 -4.14 -8.20
CA GLU A 258 20.84 -5.07 -7.98
C GLU A 258 22.20 -4.38 -8.17
N LYS A 259 22.30 -3.52 -9.19
CA LYS A 259 23.52 -2.75 -9.50
C LYS A 259 23.68 -1.50 -8.62
N GLY A 260 22.60 -1.04 -7.96
CA GLY A 260 22.61 0.19 -7.17
C GLY A 260 22.76 1.47 -8.01
N ASP A 261 22.21 1.49 -9.22
CA ASP A 261 22.36 2.63 -10.14
C ASP A 261 21.43 3.79 -9.73
N VAL A 262 21.99 4.78 -9.04
CA VAL A 262 21.27 5.98 -8.57
C VAL A 262 20.82 6.92 -9.68
N LYS A 263 21.21 6.73 -10.94
CA LYS A 263 20.74 7.54 -12.07
C LYS A 263 19.48 6.98 -12.73
N ARG A 264 19.12 5.73 -12.41
CA ARG A 264 17.99 5.03 -12.99
C ARG A 264 16.69 5.33 -12.25
N LEU A 265 15.59 5.43 -13.01
CA LEU A 265 14.25 5.67 -12.49
C LEU A 265 13.49 4.39 -12.15
N ASP A 266 13.91 3.26 -12.73
CA ASP A 266 13.40 1.90 -12.51
C ASP A 266 14.01 1.20 -11.28
N ARG A 267 14.81 1.92 -10.47
CA ARG A 267 15.29 1.51 -9.13
C ARG A 267 14.26 1.81 -8.06
N ALA A 268 14.08 1.00 -7.03
CA ALA A 268 13.21 1.26 -5.87
C ALA A 268 11.79 1.65 -6.30
N MET A 269 11.15 0.76 -7.06
CA MET A 269 9.83 1.02 -7.66
C MET A 269 8.70 1.15 -6.63
N ASP A 270 8.90 0.69 -5.39
CA ASP A 270 7.96 0.80 -4.27
C ASP A 270 8.17 2.08 -3.43
N ARG A 271 9.26 2.83 -3.68
CA ARG A 271 9.62 4.06 -2.97
C ARG A 271 9.47 5.30 -3.84
N THR A 272 9.40 6.48 -3.21
CA THR A 272 9.44 7.77 -3.92
C THR A 272 10.89 8.17 -4.18
N LEU A 273 11.23 8.48 -5.44
CA LEU A 273 12.54 9.03 -5.79
C LEU A 273 12.46 10.54 -5.99
N TYR A 274 13.51 11.24 -5.57
CA TYR A 274 13.66 12.68 -5.71
C TYR A 274 14.89 12.99 -6.56
N LEU A 275 14.74 13.91 -7.51
CA LEU A 275 15.85 14.40 -8.31
C LEU A 275 16.71 15.35 -7.47
N VAL A 276 17.99 15.02 -7.35
CA VAL A 276 19.00 15.88 -6.72
C VAL A 276 20.09 16.14 -7.75
N VAL A 277 20.56 17.38 -7.81
CA VAL A 277 21.64 17.81 -8.70
C VAL A 277 22.82 18.30 -7.88
N ARG A 278 24.02 18.13 -8.42
CA ARG A 278 25.26 18.60 -7.82
C ARG A 278 25.73 19.86 -8.53
N LYS A 279 25.97 20.93 -7.77
CA LYS A 279 26.54 22.17 -8.28
C LYS A 279 28.03 22.25 -7.91
N GLY A 280 28.88 22.49 -8.91
CA GLY A 280 30.34 22.57 -8.73
C GLY A 280 31.06 21.25 -8.99
N GLU A 281 32.35 21.36 -9.31
CA GLU A 281 33.27 20.25 -9.59
C GLU A 281 34.15 19.97 -8.35
N GLY A 282 34.52 18.70 -8.12
CA GLY A 282 35.38 18.31 -6.99
C GLY A 282 34.68 18.18 -5.63
N GLU A 283 35.45 18.02 -4.55
CA GLU A 283 34.94 17.74 -3.19
C GLU A 283 34.05 18.86 -2.60
N GLU A 284 34.15 20.09 -3.11
CA GLU A 284 33.31 21.22 -2.72
C GLU A 284 31.91 21.24 -3.36
N GLY A 285 31.62 20.28 -4.26
CA GLY A 285 30.34 20.24 -4.97
C GLY A 285 29.16 19.98 -4.03
N VAL A 286 28.23 20.94 -3.96
CA VAL A 286 27.08 20.88 -3.05
C VAL A 286 25.89 20.22 -3.74
N TRP A 287 25.31 19.21 -3.08
CA TRP A 287 24.08 18.57 -3.51
C TRP A 287 22.86 19.37 -3.08
N GLY A 288 21.90 19.52 -3.98
CA GLY A 288 20.63 20.19 -3.70
C GLY A 288 19.62 19.97 -4.80
N PHE A 289 18.43 20.55 -4.62
CA PHE A 289 17.43 20.55 -5.68
C PHE A 289 17.77 21.59 -6.75
N PRO A 290 17.34 21.38 -8.02
CA PRO A 290 17.43 22.40 -9.05
C PRO A 290 16.81 23.71 -8.58
N ALA A 291 17.62 24.76 -8.47
CA ALA A 291 17.24 26.04 -7.90
C ALA A 291 17.86 27.19 -8.70
N GLY A 292 17.06 28.22 -8.96
CA GLY A 292 17.48 29.41 -9.68
C GLY A 292 16.90 30.69 -9.10
N MET A 293 17.45 31.83 -9.52
CA MET A 293 16.96 33.13 -9.10
C MET A 293 15.62 33.43 -9.76
N VAL A 294 14.70 33.99 -8.98
CA VAL A 294 13.40 34.46 -9.50
C VAL A 294 13.61 35.81 -10.16
N MET A 295 13.24 35.91 -11.43
CA MET A 295 13.30 37.15 -12.20
C MET A 295 12.06 38.00 -11.91
N THR A 296 12.13 39.31 -12.13
CA THR A 296 11.04 40.25 -11.81
C THR A 296 9.75 39.95 -12.58
N GLU A 297 9.85 39.33 -13.76
CA GLU A 297 8.72 39.06 -14.66
C GLU A 297 8.12 37.66 -14.51
N GLU A 298 8.70 36.80 -13.67
CA GLU A 298 8.30 35.39 -13.54
C GLU A 298 7.66 35.07 -12.18
N THR A 299 6.70 34.15 -12.19
CA THR A 299 6.17 33.55 -10.96
C THR A 299 7.07 32.42 -10.44
N LEU A 300 6.89 32.01 -9.18
CA LEU A 300 7.71 30.95 -8.58
C LEU A 300 7.62 29.62 -9.34
N ASP A 301 6.44 29.25 -9.83
CA ASP A 301 6.21 28.02 -10.60
C ASP A 301 6.83 28.10 -12.00
N GLU A 302 6.66 29.22 -12.70
CA GLU A 302 7.29 29.44 -14.02
C GLU A 302 8.82 29.42 -13.91
N THR A 303 9.39 30.10 -12.89
CA THR A 303 10.82 30.03 -12.61
C THR A 303 11.25 28.59 -12.31
N ALA A 304 10.50 27.82 -11.51
CA ALA A 304 10.85 26.43 -11.22
C ALA A 304 10.84 25.54 -12.47
N ALA A 305 9.88 25.73 -13.37
CA ALA A 305 9.81 25.02 -14.65
C ALA A 305 10.99 25.39 -15.56
N ARG A 306 11.31 26.68 -15.68
CA ARG A 306 12.47 27.17 -16.45
C ARG A 306 13.77 26.61 -15.90
N VAL A 307 13.97 26.71 -14.58
CA VAL A 307 15.17 26.19 -13.90
C VAL A 307 15.33 24.70 -14.14
N LEU A 308 14.25 23.92 -14.13
CA LEU A 308 14.33 22.49 -14.47
C LEU A 308 14.80 22.26 -15.91
N ALA A 309 14.22 22.97 -16.88
CA ALA A 309 14.60 22.84 -18.28
C ALA A 309 16.06 23.24 -18.54
N GLU A 310 16.53 24.30 -17.87
CA GLU A 310 17.92 24.79 -17.94
C GLU A 310 18.94 23.90 -17.21
N SER A 311 18.49 23.10 -16.24
CA SER A 311 19.37 22.27 -15.41
C SER A 311 19.44 20.81 -15.87
N ALA A 312 18.29 20.19 -16.10
CA ALA A 312 18.13 18.76 -16.35
C ALA A 312 17.49 18.47 -17.72
N GLY A 313 17.40 19.48 -18.58
CA GLY A 313 16.92 19.35 -19.95
C GLY A 313 15.40 19.25 -20.08
N ILE A 314 14.94 19.23 -21.32
CA ILE A 314 13.51 19.18 -21.70
C ILE A 314 12.99 17.75 -21.91
N ASN A 315 13.86 16.74 -21.88
CA ASN A 315 13.54 15.33 -22.14
C ASN A 315 12.86 14.62 -20.96
N MET A 316 12.05 15.34 -20.20
CA MET A 316 11.25 14.83 -19.09
C MET A 316 9.81 15.32 -19.22
N ASN A 317 8.87 14.38 -19.21
CA ASN A 317 7.46 14.71 -19.08
C ASN A 317 7.18 15.01 -17.60
N THR A 318 7.18 16.30 -17.26
CA THR A 318 7.00 16.78 -15.90
C THR A 318 5.71 17.56 -15.73
N TRP A 319 5.11 17.42 -14.55
CA TRP A 319 3.92 18.12 -14.14
C TRP A 319 4.17 18.82 -12.79
N LEU A 320 4.12 20.15 -12.80
CA LEU A 320 4.13 20.95 -11.57
C LEU A 320 2.75 20.87 -10.92
N VAL A 321 2.69 20.47 -9.65
CA VAL A 321 1.43 20.20 -8.95
C VAL A 321 0.59 21.46 -8.74
N GLY A 322 1.25 22.61 -8.56
CA GLY A 322 0.60 23.90 -8.39
C GLY A 322 1.61 25.00 -8.08
N ARG A 323 1.08 26.20 -7.79
CA ARG A 323 1.88 27.42 -7.55
C ARG A 323 2.35 27.61 -6.11
N VAL A 324 1.78 26.84 -5.19
CA VAL A 324 2.04 26.99 -3.76
C VAL A 324 3.38 26.32 -3.41
N PRO A 325 4.31 27.02 -2.76
CA PRO A 325 5.54 26.41 -2.29
C PRO A 325 5.24 25.43 -1.15
N VAL A 326 5.80 24.23 -1.27
CA VAL A 326 5.60 23.11 -0.32
C VAL A 326 6.65 23.08 0.79
N ALA A 327 7.77 23.76 0.58
CA ALA A 327 8.82 23.95 1.57
C ALA A 327 9.55 25.28 1.30
N HIS A 328 10.34 25.73 2.28
CA HIS A 328 11.22 26.87 2.11
C HIS A 328 12.51 26.67 2.92
N HIS A 329 13.63 27.18 2.41
CA HIS A 329 14.92 27.20 3.09
C HIS A 329 15.45 28.63 3.10
N VAL A 330 15.92 29.08 4.27
CA VAL A 330 16.45 30.44 4.44
C VAL A 330 17.89 30.37 4.89
N THR A 331 18.77 30.92 4.06
CA THR A 331 20.16 31.17 4.41
C THR A 331 20.28 32.62 4.86
N PRO A 332 20.66 32.89 6.12
CA PRO A 332 20.77 34.26 6.61
C PRO A 332 21.90 35.03 5.88
N PRO A 333 21.78 36.36 5.72
CA PRO A 333 22.85 37.17 5.19
C PRO A 333 24.05 37.16 6.13
N GLN A 334 25.25 37.26 5.57
CA GLN A 334 26.48 37.44 6.33
C GLN A 334 27.00 38.86 6.03
N PRO A 335 26.62 39.85 6.85
CA PRO A 335 26.97 41.26 6.59
C PRO A 335 28.48 41.49 6.64
N GLU A 336 29.22 40.68 7.41
CA GLU A 336 30.68 40.76 7.53
C GLU A 336 31.42 40.42 6.23
N LEU A 337 30.84 39.55 5.40
CA LEU A 337 31.41 39.14 4.10
C LEU A 337 30.71 39.79 2.90
N ASP A 338 29.80 40.75 3.16
CA ASP A 338 28.91 41.36 2.15
C ASP A 338 28.13 40.32 1.31
N ILE A 339 27.84 39.16 1.90
CA ILE A 339 27.08 38.08 1.26
C ILE A 339 25.60 38.25 1.60
N ARG A 340 24.79 38.46 0.57
CA ARG A 340 23.32 38.54 0.70
C ARG A 340 22.73 37.19 1.13
N GLY A 341 21.68 37.26 1.94
CA GLY A 341 20.92 36.08 2.34
C GLY A 341 20.14 35.50 1.18
N GLU A 342 19.67 34.27 1.33
CA GLU A 342 18.89 33.58 0.30
C GLU A 342 17.60 33.02 0.89
N LYS A 343 16.48 33.22 0.17
CA LYS A 343 15.18 32.59 0.48
C LYS A 343 14.80 31.71 -0.69
N THR A 344 14.94 30.40 -0.51
CA THR A 344 14.63 29.40 -1.52
C THR A 344 13.25 28.81 -1.24
N PHE A 345 12.30 29.00 -2.16
CA PHE A 345 10.98 28.40 -2.11
C PHE A 345 10.93 27.16 -2.99
N PHE A 346 10.38 26.06 -2.50
CA PHE A 346 10.34 24.79 -3.22
C PHE A 346 8.95 24.53 -3.79
N ILE A 347 8.87 24.30 -5.09
CA ILE A 347 7.66 23.86 -5.80
C ILE A 347 7.71 22.34 -5.95
N LYS A 348 6.54 21.68 -5.88
CA LYS A 348 6.42 20.24 -6.08
C LYS A 348 6.24 19.91 -7.56
N GLY A 349 7.14 19.10 -8.10
CA GLY A 349 7.03 18.52 -9.43
C GLY A 349 6.85 17.01 -9.38
N ARG A 350 6.16 16.46 -10.39
CA ARG A 350 6.10 15.02 -10.67
C ARG A 350 6.67 14.71 -12.05
N ILE A 351 7.49 13.68 -12.13
CA ILE A 351 7.90 13.10 -13.42
C ILE A 351 6.98 11.93 -13.79
N MET A 352 6.59 11.86 -15.06
CA MET A 352 5.72 10.82 -15.61
C MET A 352 6.50 9.92 -16.58
N ALA A 353 7.45 10.48 -17.32
CA ALA A 353 8.32 9.77 -18.24
C ALA A 353 9.58 10.62 -18.57
N GLY A 354 10.58 10.01 -19.19
CA GLY A 354 11.82 10.67 -19.60
C GLY A 354 12.94 10.54 -18.58
N GLN A 355 14.02 11.28 -18.78
CA GLN A 355 15.21 11.24 -17.93
C GLN A 355 15.89 12.61 -17.90
N ALA A 356 16.53 12.92 -16.77
CA ALA A 356 17.34 14.11 -16.61
C ALA A 356 18.59 14.04 -17.51
N ASP A 357 18.84 15.11 -18.23
CA ASP A 357 20.00 15.28 -19.09
C ASP A 357 20.71 16.59 -18.72
N LEU A 358 21.98 16.49 -18.34
CA LEU A 358 22.80 17.63 -17.93
C LEU A 358 23.60 18.21 -19.11
N THR A 359 23.47 17.68 -20.33
CA THR A 359 24.15 18.23 -21.49
C THR A 359 23.65 19.64 -21.79
N GLY A 360 24.57 20.61 -21.86
CA GLY A 360 24.24 22.02 -22.14
C GLY A 360 23.61 22.79 -20.98
N ASN A 361 23.78 22.34 -19.73
CA ASN A 361 23.23 23.05 -18.58
C ASN A 361 23.85 24.45 -18.39
N THR A 362 23.03 25.43 -17.98
CA THR A 362 23.48 26.81 -17.73
C THR A 362 23.92 27.04 -16.28
N HIS A 363 23.65 26.09 -15.39
CA HIS A 363 23.81 26.22 -13.93
C HIS A 363 25.14 25.64 -13.40
N GLY A 364 26.01 25.12 -14.27
CA GLY A 364 27.29 24.50 -13.88
C GLY A 364 27.09 23.22 -13.07
N LEU A 365 26.11 22.40 -13.47
CA LEU A 365 25.77 21.15 -12.81
C LEU A 365 26.63 20.01 -13.36
N THR A 366 27.15 19.19 -12.46
CA THR A 366 28.15 18.17 -12.81
C THR A 366 27.57 16.76 -12.78
N ASP A 367 26.64 16.50 -11.85
CA ASP A 367 26.04 15.19 -11.66
C ASP A 367 24.59 15.32 -11.20
N PHE A 368 23.81 14.25 -11.42
CA PHE A 368 22.44 14.13 -10.93
C PHE A 368 22.17 12.72 -10.43
N ARG A 369 21.25 12.60 -9.48
CA ARG A 369 20.83 11.32 -8.89
C ARG A 369 19.35 11.34 -8.57
N TRP A 370 18.72 10.19 -8.67
CA TRP A 370 17.37 9.91 -8.20
C TRP A 370 17.47 9.12 -6.91
N LEU A 371 17.11 9.74 -5.80
CA LEU A 371 17.39 9.21 -4.46
C LEU A 371 16.13 9.07 -3.63
N THR A 372 16.12 8.08 -2.73
CA THR A 372 15.04 7.90 -1.74
C THR A 372 15.18 8.93 -0.62
N ARG A 373 14.13 9.10 0.18
CA ARG A 373 14.16 10.02 1.32
C ARG A 373 15.31 9.72 2.29
N GLU A 374 15.57 8.44 2.56
CA GLU A 374 16.62 7.99 3.46
C GLU A 374 18.01 8.37 2.93
N GLU A 375 18.24 8.17 1.63
CA GLU A 375 19.50 8.56 0.98
C GLU A 375 19.67 10.09 0.92
N LEU A 376 18.58 10.85 0.83
CA LEU A 376 18.63 12.30 0.90
C LEU A 376 19.05 12.81 2.28
N GLU A 377 18.70 12.11 3.35
CA GLU A 377 19.09 12.48 4.72
C GLU A 377 20.61 12.37 4.92
N GLU A 378 21.23 11.36 4.31
CA GLU A 378 22.67 11.14 4.36
C GLU A 378 23.44 12.10 3.44
N LEU A 379 22.87 12.46 2.29
CA LEU A 379 23.53 13.27 1.28
C LEU A 379 23.43 14.78 1.53
N LEU A 380 22.28 15.27 1.99
CA LEU A 380 22.00 16.70 2.11
C LEU A 380 22.45 17.25 3.47
N PRO A 381 22.89 18.52 3.54
CA PRO A 381 23.21 19.16 4.82
C PRO A 381 22.01 19.12 5.78
N GLU A 382 22.26 18.83 7.06
CA GLU A 382 21.20 18.60 8.05
C GLU A 382 20.15 19.74 8.12
N LYS A 383 20.60 21.00 8.10
CA LYS A 383 19.70 22.17 8.09
C LYS A 383 18.86 22.25 6.81
N TYR A 384 19.44 21.89 5.68
CA TYR A 384 18.75 21.86 4.40
C TYR A 384 17.72 20.74 4.37
N PHE A 385 18.11 19.51 4.75
CA PHE A 385 17.20 18.37 4.83
C PHE A 385 16.02 18.64 5.78
N LYS A 386 16.26 19.20 6.98
CA LYS A 386 15.19 19.57 7.93
C LYS A 386 14.15 20.53 7.35
N SER A 387 14.55 21.39 6.41
CA SER A 387 13.65 22.35 5.76
C SER A 387 12.73 21.71 4.71
N VAL A 388 13.18 20.63 4.07
CA VAL A 388 12.44 19.94 2.99
C VAL A 388 11.77 18.63 3.43
N ARG A 389 12.21 18.02 4.53
CA ARG A 389 11.72 16.70 5.01
C ARG A 389 10.21 16.63 5.18
N GLY A 390 9.56 17.75 5.54
CA GLY A 390 8.12 17.80 5.78
C GLY A 390 7.28 17.62 4.52
N MET A 391 7.87 17.84 3.35
CA MET A 391 7.22 17.66 2.04
C MET A 391 7.31 16.21 1.54
N MET A 392 8.33 15.48 1.97
CA MET A 392 8.67 14.16 1.45
C MET A 392 7.70 13.10 1.96
N ASP A 393 7.35 12.15 1.10
CA ASP A 393 6.55 10.99 1.47
C ASP A 393 7.35 10.06 2.41
N LEU A 394 6.64 9.32 3.26
CA LEU A 394 7.20 8.27 4.12
C LEU A 394 7.60 7.03 3.30
N ARG A 395 7.08 6.94 2.08
CA ARG A 395 7.38 5.91 1.08
C ARG A 395 8.46 6.32 0.11
#